data_AF-A0A3D3F4M0-F1
#
_entry.id   AF-A0A3D3F4M0-F1
#
_cell.length_a   1.000
_cell.length_b   1.000
_cell.length_c   1.000
_cell.angle_alpha   90.00
_cell.angle_beta   90.00
_cell.angle_gamma   90.00
#
_symmetry.space_group_name_H-M   'P 1'
#
loop_
_entity.id
_entity.type
_entity.pdbx_description
1 polymer ?
#
loop_
_entity_poly.entity_id
_entity_poly.type
_entity_poly.pdbx_seq_one_letter_code
_entity_poly.pdbx_strand_id
1 'polypeptide(L)'
;MNALFKPELVRIVDAFKSKSDCLDYMAELLSDSGCLSFPDRYLAAVKGREEIMSTGIGRGIAIPHARDLTVECLRIAVCKISD
;
A
#
# COMPACT_ATOMS: atom_id res chain seq x y z
N MET A 1 -4.74 -19.12 -10.24
CA MET A 1 -5.57 -17.90 -10.44
C MET A 1 -5.10 -16.90 -9.38
N ASN A 2 -4.32 -15.88 -9.78
CA ASN A 2 -3.58 -15.02 -8.86
C ASN A 2 -4.51 -13.98 -8.20
N ALA A 3 -5.17 -14.35 -7.10
CA ALA A 3 -6.09 -13.48 -6.36
C ALA A 3 -5.42 -12.27 -5.68
N LEU A 4 -4.08 -12.26 -5.62
CA LEU A 4 -3.29 -11.21 -4.96
C LEU A 4 -3.21 -9.92 -5.77
N PHE A 5 -3.03 -10.05 -7.09
CA PHE A 5 -2.89 -8.91 -7.99
C PHE A 5 -4.16 -8.76 -8.81
N LYS A 6 -4.67 -7.54 -8.87
CA LYS A 6 -5.79 -7.20 -9.74
C LYS A 6 -5.42 -5.99 -10.60
N PRO A 7 -5.80 -5.94 -11.89
CA PRO A 7 -5.51 -4.78 -12.74
C PRO A 7 -5.97 -3.45 -12.13
N GLU A 8 -7.13 -3.45 -11.46
CA GLU A 8 -7.68 -2.27 -10.78
C GLU A 8 -6.86 -1.80 -9.57
N LEU A 9 -5.88 -2.58 -9.11
CA LEU A 9 -4.96 -2.24 -8.02
C LEU A 9 -3.57 -1.76 -8.51
N VAL A 10 -3.39 -1.62 -9.81
CA VAL A 10 -2.15 -1.12 -10.41
C VAL A 10 -2.35 0.33 -10.86
N ARG A 11 -1.43 1.22 -10.45
CA ARG A 11 -1.45 2.64 -10.84
C ARG A 11 -0.07 3.09 -11.31
N ILE A 12 -0.09 3.94 -12.33
CA ILE A 12 1.06 4.76 -12.73
C ILE A 12 0.68 6.19 -12.36
N VAL A 13 1.54 6.86 -11.60
CA VAL A 13 1.28 8.19 -11.04
C VAL A 13 2.49 9.08 -11.27
N ASP A 14 2.30 10.37 -11.49
CA ASP A 14 3.43 11.25 -11.83
C ASP A 14 4.36 11.51 -10.64
N ALA A 15 3.79 11.89 -9.49
CA ALA A 15 4.55 12.14 -8.28
C ALA A 15 3.65 12.14 -7.03
N PHE A 16 4.27 11.98 -5.87
CA PHE A 16 3.67 12.28 -4.56
C PHE A 16 4.45 13.40 -3.89
N LYS A 17 3.79 14.25 -3.10
CA LYS A 17 4.50 15.33 -2.38
C LYS A 17 5.27 14.79 -1.18
N SER A 18 4.82 13.68 -0.61
CA SER A 18 5.45 13.06 0.55
C SER A 18 5.33 11.53 0.51
N LYS A 19 6.14 10.86 1.34
CA LYS A 19 6.00 9.42 1.59
C LYS A 19 4.62 9.09 2.17
N SER A 20 4.09 9.94 3.07
CA SER A 20 2.76 9.73 3.66
C SER A 20 1.70 9.72 2.58
N ASP A 21 1.73 10.69 1.65
CA ASP A 21 0.73 10.80 0.57
C ASP A 21 0.70 9.53 -0.29
N CYS A 22 1.87 8.92 -0.54
CA CYS A 22 1.97 7.65 -1.25
C CYS A 22 1.34 6.49 -0.45
N LEU A 23 1.63 6.39 0.85
CA LEU A 23 1.04 5.36 1.72
C LEU A 23 -0.48 5.51 1.85
N ASP A 24 -0.95 6.75 1.98
CA ASP A 24 -2.37 7.11 2.05
C ASP A 24 -3.09 6.65 0.78
N TYR A 25 -2.54 7.01 -0.39
CA TYR A 25 -3.06 6.61 -1.70
C TYR A 25 -3.08 5.08 -1.90
N MET A 26 -2.00 4.38 -1.54
CA MET A 26 -1.94 2.92 -1.70
C MET A 26 -2.89 2.18 -0.75
N ALA A 27 -3.10 2.69 0.47
CA ALA A 27 -4.07 2.12 1.41
C ALA A 27 -5.51 2.35 0.94
N GLU A 28 -5.80 3.50 0.31
CA GLU A 28 -7.10 3.79 -0.32
C GLU A 28 -7.39 2.79 -1.45
N LEU A 29 -6.42 2.50 -2.34
CA LEU A 29 -6.60 1.47 -3.38
C LEU A 29 -6.95 0.09 -2.79
N LEU A 30 -6.29 -0.30 -1.70
CA LEU A 30 -6.60 -1.56 -1.02
C LEU A 30 -8.00 -1.53 -0.40
N SER A 31 -8.38 -0.41 0.23
CA SER A 31 -9.73 -0.17 0.75
C SER A 31 -10.79 -0.32 -0.34
N ASP A 32 -10.60 0.34 -1.49
CA ASP A 32 -11.53 0.31 -2.63
C ASP A 32 -11.73 -1.08 -3.22
N SER A 33 -10.72 -1.95 -3.08
CA SER A 33 -10.88 -3.35 -3.49
C SER A 33 -11.78 -4.18 -2.56
N GLY A 34 -12.08 -3.65 -1.37
CA GLY A 34 -12.79 -4.34 -0.30
C GLY A 34 -11.96 -5.44 0.36
N CYS A 35 -10.64 -5.24 0.57
CA CYS A 35 -9.83 -6.19 1.36
C CYS A 35 -9.61 -5.75 2.80
N LEU A 36 -10.09 -4.57 3.18
CA LEU A 36 -9.90 -3.97 4.50
C LEU A 36 -11.26 -3.66 5.14
N SER A 37 -11.48 -4.12 6.36
CA SER A 37 -12.68 -3.78 7.15
C SER A 37 -12.55 -2.46 7.91
N PHE A 38 -11.32 -1.99 8.13
CA PHE A 38 -11.04 -0.71 8.81
C PHE A 38 -9.76 -0.07 8.22
N PRO A 39 -9.89 0.71 7.13
CA PRO A 39 -8.77 1.27 6.38
C PRO A 39 -7.83 2.16 7.21
N ASP A 40 -8.37 3.05 8.05
CA ASP A 40 -7.58 4.00 8.83
C ASP A 40 -6.62 3.31 9.81
N ARG A 41 -7.07 2.21 10.42
CA ARG A 41 -6.25 1.37 11.32
C ARG A 41 -5.16 0.66 10.53
N TYR A 42 -5.48 0.11 9.37
CA TYR A 42 -4.50 -0.53 8.51
C TYR A 42 -3.42 0.46 8.07
N LEU A 43 -3.82 1.65 7.64
CA LEU A 43 -2.91 2.73 7.26
C LEU A 43 -2.02 3.17 8.44
N ALA A 44 -2.59 3.34 9.64
CA ALA A 44 -1.81 3.63 10.84
C ALA A 44 -0.78 2.52 11.15
N ALA A 45 -1.16 1.25 10.98
CA ALA A 45 -0.23 0.12 11.16
C ALA A 45 0.90 0.12 10.12
N VAL A 46 0.62 0.45 8.86
CA VAL A 46 1.63 0.57 7.80
C VAL A 46 2.58 1.73 8.09
N LYS A 47 2.07 2.90 8.49
CA LYS A 47 2.90 4.06 8.88
C LYS A 47 3.80 3.72 10.08
N GLY A 48 3.24 3.11 11.12
CA GLY A 48 4.01 2.65 12.28
C GLY A 48 5.10 1.64 11.90
N ARG A 49 4.84 0.74 10.94
CA ARG A 49 5.86 -0.19 10.45
C ARG A 49 6.98 0.52 9.69
N GLU A 50 6.67 1.52 8.87
CA GLU A 50 7.66 2.31 8.12
C GLU A 50 8.52 3.17 9.04
N GLU A 51 7.98 3.67 10.16
CA GLU A 51 8.71 4.47 11.16
C GLU A 51 9.78 3.67 11.90
N ILE A 52 9.54 2.40 12.20
CA ILE A 52 10.53 1.52 12.87
C ILE A 52 11.79 1.37 12.01
N MET A 53 11.58 1.10 10.72
CA MET A 53 12.64 0.94 9.73
C MET A 53 12.02 1.00 8.35
N SER A 54 12.69 1.69 7.42
CA SER A 54 12.20 1.80 6.05
C SER A 54 11.93 0.44 5.41
N THR A 55 10.83 0.35 4.68
CA THR A 55 10.46 -0.79 3.84
C THR A 55 11.03 -0.70 2.42
N GLY A 56 11.92 0.27 2.17
CA GLY A 56 12.72 0.35 0.96
C GLY A 56 13.73 -0.79 0.88
N ILE A 57 13.68 -1.56 -0.21
CA ILE A 57 14.58 -2.70 -0.44
C ILE A 57 15.71 -2.38 -1.42
N GLY A 58 15.85 -1.10 -1.80
CA GLY A 58 16.83 -0.61 -2.76
C GLY A 58 16.30 -0.61 -4.21
N ARG A 59 17.13 -0.09 -5.12
CA ARG A 59 16.81 0.02 -6.57
C ARG A 59 15.49 0.74 -6.87
N GLY A 60 15.12 1.72 -6.04
CA GLY A 60 13.88 2.48 -6.20
C GLY A 60 12.60 1.70 -5.84
N ILE A 61 12.70 0.55 -5.15
CA ILE A 61 11.55 -0.28 -4.77
C ILE A 61 11.35 -0.22 -3.26
N ALA A 62 10.09 -0.10 -2.84
CA ALA A 62 9.64 -0.24 -1.47
C ALA A 62 8.45 -1.20 -1.39
N ILE A 63 8.31 -1.88 -0.26
CA ILE A 63 7.20 -2.81 0.02
C ILE A 63 6.49 -2.41 1.32
N PRO A 64 5.75 -1.29 1.35
CA PRO A 64 5.01 -0.91 2.55
C PRO A 64 3.98 -1.98 2.91
N HIS A 65 4.07 -2.52 4.11
CA HIS A 65 3.20 -3.60 4.60
C HIS A 65 3.03 -3.51 6.12
N ALA A 66 1.96 -4.10 6.63
CA ALA A 66 1.76 -4.33 8.06
C ALA A 66 0.94 -5.59 8.29
N ARG A 67 1.07 -6.17 9.48
CA ARG A 67 0.15 -7.21 9.97
C ARG A 67 -0.96 -6.51 10.73
N ASP A 68 -2.19 -6.65 10.26
CA ASP A 68 -3.37 -6.15 10.96
C ASP A 68 -4.53 -7.15 10.84
N LEU A 69 -5.42 -7.16 11.83
CA LEU A 69 -6.59 -8.04 11.89
C LEU A 69 -7.74 -7.54 10.99
N THR A 70 -7.64 -6.34 10.44
CA THR A 70 -8.64 -5.74 9.55
C THR A 70 -8.52 -6.21 8.09
N VAL A 71 -7.49 -7.02 7.78
CA VAL A 71 -7.29 -7.58 6.44
C VAL A 71 -8.18 -8.82 6.26
N GLU A 72 -9.23 -8.69 5.45
CA GLU A 72 -10.20 -9.77 5.20
C GLU A 72 -9.70 -10.77 4.15
N CYS A 73 -8.92 -10.29 3.18
CA CYS A 73 -8.27 -11.13 2.18
C CYS A 73 -6.96 -10.48 1.70
N LEU A 74 -6.00 -11.31 1.26
CA LEU A 74 -4.70 -10.81 0.80
C LEU A 74 -4.82 -10.20 -0.60
N ARG A 75 -4.34 -8.96 -0.74
CA ARG A 75 -4.20 -8.24 -2.00
C ARG A 75 -2.94 -7.38 -2.01
N ILE A 76 -2.48 -7.04 -3.21
CA ILE A 76 -1.31 -6.20 -3.44
C ILE A 76 -1.71 -5.05 -4.36
N ALA A 77 -1.55 -3.83 -3.86
CA ALA A 77 -1.56 -2.62 -4.67
C ALA A 77 -0.15 -2.31 -5.18
N VAL A 78 -0.04 -1.95 -6.46
CA VAL A 78 1.24 -1.61 -7.10
C VAL A 78 1.15 -0.18 -7.62
N CYS A 79 2.08 0.65 -7.18
CA CYS A 79 2.18 2.03 -7.63
C CYS A 79 3.56 2.24 -8.29
N LYS A 80 3.58 2.62 -9.57
CA LYS A 80 4.77 3.06 -10.28
C LYS A 80 4.74 4.58 -10.35
N ILE A 81 5.75 5.22 -9.77
CA ILE A 81 5.97 6.65 -9.97
C ILE A 81 6.59 6.83 -11.37
N SER A 82 6.03 7.71 -12.19
CA SER A 82 6.57 8.09 -13.49
C SER A 82 7.93 8.78 -13.30
N ASP A 83 8.83 8.57 -14.26
CA ASP A 83 10.15 9.23 -14.26
C ASP A 83 10.02 10.72 -14.59
#